data_AF-A0A1C6N9T9-F1
#
_entry.id   AF-A0A1C6N9T9-F1
#
_cell.length_a   1.000
_cell.length_b   1.000
_cell.length_c   1.000
_cell.angle_alpha   90.00
_cell.angle_beta   90.00
_cell.angle_gamma   90.00
#
_symmetry.space_group_name_H-M   'P 1'
#
loop_
_entity.id
_entity.type
_entity.pdbx_description
1 polymer ?
#
loop_
_entity_poly.entity_id
_entity_poly.type
_entity_poly.pdbx_seq_one_letter_code
_entity_poly.pdbx_strand_id
1 'polypeptide(L)'
;MRMKILIAVLGLTLGSASPAAGSDPPGQLSPASTPSQKAKDAASRAAQEAQRAAKKAADAANAAAEQGKVHAGKISKALAEGIRRAAQKAAEAARRFEAKASESSALALDASKEAANAALEEGRKATKATEEALRRAEEAARVAAQSTQEEAEKAAQSAREALQTAAEATRKAAQAARDAAAKAIEQARGPGSAGPQSPGK
;
A
#
# COMPACT_ATOMS: atom_id res chain seq x y z
N MET A 1 -13.35 -4.30 -35.85
CA MET A 1 -12.64 -5.59 -35.95
C MET A 1 -12.86 -6.38 -34.67
N ARG A 2 -13.49 -7.56 -34.76
CA ARG A 2 -13.72 -8.49 -33.65
C ARG A 2 -12.70 -9.61 -33.77
N MET A 3 -11.85 -9.81 -32.75
CA MET A 3 -10.86 -10.88 -32.75
C MET A 3 -11.28 -12.00 -31.79
N LYS A 4 -11.18 -13.21 -32.34
CA LYS A 4 -11.74 -14.47 -31.86
C LYS A 4 -10.93 -15.05 -30.70
N ILE A 5 -11.66 -15.73 -29.83
CA ILE A 5 -11.20 -16.65 -28.78
C ILE A 5 -10.36 -17.77 -29.40
N LEU A 6 -9.26 -18.14 -28.73
CA LEU A 6 -8.67 -19.47 -28.85
C LEU A 6 -8.10 -19.89 -27.49
N ILE A 7 -8.82 -20.82 -26.86
CA ILE A 7 -8.39 -21.62 -25.71
C ILE A 7 -7.44 -22.70 -26.25
N ALA A 8 -6.28 -22.88 -25.62
CA ALA A 8 -5.46 -24.06 -25.78
C ALA A 8 -5.07 -24.60 -24.40
N VAL A 9 -5.68 -25.72 -24.05
CA VAL A 9 -5.36 -26.60 -22.93
C VAL A 9 -4.14 -27.46 -23.34
N LEU A 10 -3.06 -27.40 -22.58
CA LEU A 10 -1.93 -28.34 -22.59
C LEU A 10 -1.28 -28.22 -21.20
N GLY A 11 -0.93 -29.25 -20.44
CA GLY A 11 -0.89 -30.68 -20.63
C GLY A 11 0.00 -31.19 -19.49
N LEU A 12 -0.57 -31.94 -18.53
CA LEU A 12 0.17 -32.54 -17.43
C LEU A 12 1.16 -33.56 -18.01
N THR A 13 2.46 -33.44 -17.71
CA THR A 13 3.41 -34.54 -17.84
C THR A 13 4.13 -34.73 -16.51
N LEU A 14 3.92 -35.90 -15.91
CA LEU A 14 4.75 -36.42 -14.83
C LEU A 14 6.07 -36.87 -15.46
N GLY A 15 7.18 -36.25 -15.06
CA GLY A 15 8.52 -36.67 -15.41
C GLY A 15 9.30 -37.03 -14.15
N SER A 16 9.45 -38.33 -13.91
CA SER A 16 10.36 -38.90 -12.92
C SER A 16 11.80 -38.75 -13.43
N ALA A 17 12.64 -38.01 -12.73
CA ALA A 17 14.07 -38.00 -12.98
C ALA A 17 14.83 -38.06 -11.65
N SER A 18 15.54 -39.16 -11.44
CA SER A 18 16.60 -39.26 -10.42
C SER A 18 17.81 -38.45 -10.88
N PRO A 19 18.50 -37.71 -9.99
CA PRO A 19 19.88 -37.37 -10.21
C PRO A 19 20.82 -38.31 -9.43
N ALA A 20 21.72 -38.90 -10.22
CA ALA A 20 22.91 -39.61 -9.80
C ALA A 20 23.89 -38.71 -9.04
N ALA A 21 24.76 -39.35 -8.27
CA ALA A 21 25.86 -38.77 -7.51
C ALA A 21 26.75 -37.85 -8.35
N GLY A 22 26.97 -36.64 -7.83
CA GLY A 22 27.97 -35.68 -8.27
C GLY A 22 28.21 -34.71 -7.11
N SER A 23 29.32 -34.93 -6.41
CA SER A 23 29.73 -34.15 -5.24
C SER A 23 30.37 -32.84 -5.68
N ASP A 24 29.54 -31.83 -5.94
CA ASP A 24 29.96 -30.42 -5.94
C ASP A 24 29.34 -29.73 -4.72
N PRO A 25 30.09 -28.98 -3.89
CA PRO A 25 29.51 -28.21 -2.81
C PRO A 25 28.61 -27.12 -3.41
N PRO A 26 27.28 -27.15 -3.20
CA PRO A 26 26.43 -26.13 -3.80
C PRO A 26 26.73 -24.80 -3.12
N GLY A 27 27.27 -23.87 -3.91
CA GLY A 27 27.25 -22.46 -3.57
C GLY A 27 25.84 -22.09 -3.09
N GLN A 28 25.78 -21.44 -1.92
CA GLN A 28 24.56 -21.03 -1.26
C GLN A 28 23.74 -20.11 -2.18
N LEU A 29 22.89 -20.71 -3.01
CA LEU A 29 21.81 -20.02 -3.68
C LEU A 29 20.81 -19.66 -2.59
N SER A 30 20.59 -18.36 -2.38
CA SER A 30 19.57 -17.88 -1.47
C SER A 30 18.24 -18.59 -1.74
N PRO A 31 17.47 -19.00 -0.72
CA PRO A 31 16.22 -19.70 -0.94
C PRO A 31 15.31 -18.84 -1.82
N ALA A 32 14.77 -19.42 -2.88
CA ALA A 32 13.86 -18.74 -3.79
C ALA A 32 12.67 -18.17 -3.00
N SER A 33 12.35 -16.89 -3.19
CA SER A 33 11.25 -16.24 -2.46
C SER A 33 9.92 -16.94 -2.75
N THR A 34 9.25 -17.38 -1.69
CA THR A 34 7.96 -18.08 -1.79
C THR A 34 6.85 -17.13 -2.27
N PRO A 35 5.75 -17.64 -2.87
CA PRO A 35 4.61 -16.82 -3.25
C PRO A 35 4.05 -15.95 -2.11
N SER A 36 4.03 -16.49 -0.88
CA SER A 36 3.59 -15.75 0.32
C SER A 36 4.52 -14.57 0.65
N GLN A 37 5.85 -14.74 0.54
CA GLN A 37 6.81 -13.65 0.72
C GLN A 37 6.65 -12.56 -0.34
N LYS A 38 6.50 -12.95 -1.62
CA LYS A 38 6.27 -11.99 -2.72
C LYS A 38 5.00 -11.17 -2.52
N ALA A 39 3.92 -11.80 -2.05
CA ALA A 39 2.65 -11.11 -1.76
C ALA A 39 2.81 -10.09 -0.62
N LYS A 40 3.53 -10.44 0.45
CA LYS A 40 3.83 -9.55 1.58
C LYS A 40 4.68 -8.35 1.16
N ASP A 41 5.72 -8.58 0.36
CA ASP A 41 6.56 -7.51 -0.18
C ASP A 41 5.78 -6.57 -1.10
N ALA A 42 4.90 -7.12 -1.94
CA ALA A 42 4.02 -6.34 -2.80
C ALA A 42 3.05 -5.48 -1.97
N ALA A 43 2.45 -6.05 -0.91
CA ALA A 43 1.60 -5.31 0.02
C ALA A 43 2.37 -4.18 0.72
N SER A 44 3.58 -4.44 1.23
CA SER A 44 4.42 -3.43 1.88
C SER A 44 4.78 -2.28 0.94
N ARG A 45 5.15 -2.57 -0.31
CA ARG A 45 5.44 -1.54 -1.33
C ARG A 45 4.21 -0.71 -1.67
N ALA A 46 3.07 -1.36 -1.88
CA ALA A 46 1.81 -0.67 -2.17
C ALA A 46 1.38 0.22 -0.99
N ALA A 47 1.59 -0.22 0.26
CA ALA A 47 1.31 0.59 1.44
C ALA A 47 2.18 1.86 1.50
N GLN A 48 3.47 1.74 1.17
CA GLN A 48 4.38 2.88 1.11
C GLN A 48 4.00 3.86 -0.01
N GLU A 49 3.55 3.36 -1.17
CA GLU A 49 3.03 4.18 -2.25
C GLU A 49 1.80 4.96 -1.79
N ALA A 50 0.83 4.28 -1.16
CA ALA A 50 -0.37 4.90 -0.59
C ALA A 50 -0.02 5.99 0.43
N GLN A 51 0.91 5.70 1.35
CA GLN A 51 1.40 6.67 2.32
C GLN A 51 2.01 7.91 1.66
N ARG A 52 2.88 7.72 0.67
CA ARG A 52 3.52 8.83 -0.06
C ARG A 52 2.50 9.66 -0.83
N ALA A 53 1.53 9.01 -1.47
CA ALA A 53 0.48 9.69 -2.22
C ALA A 53 -0.44 10.50 -1.30
N ALA A 54 -0.88 9.93 -0.18
CA ALA A 54 -1.70 10.62 0.81
C ALA A 54 -0.97 11.79 1.46
N LYS A 55 0.32 11.60 1.84
CA LYS A 55 1.14 12.70 2.35
C LYS A 55 1.26 13.84 1.34
N LYS A 56 1.56 13.55 0.07
CA LYS A 56 1.62 14.58 -0.99
C LYS A 56 0.30 15.33 -1.14
N ALA A 57 -0.83 14.64 -1.00
CA ALA A 57 -2.14 15.27 -1.08
C ALA A 57 -2.40 16.21 0.11
N ALA A 58 -2.04 15.80 1.34
CA ALA A 58 -2.11 16.64 2.52
C ALA A 58 -1.16 17.86 2.42
N ASP A 59 0.08 17.65 1.97
CA ASP A 59 1.07 18.72 1.77
C ASP A 59 0.58 19.75 0.74
N ALA A 60 -0.01 19.28 -0.38
CA ALA A 60 -0.60 20.16 -1.39
C ALA A 60 -1.77 20.99 -0.83
N ALA A 61 -2.60 20.41 0.04
CA ALA A 61 -3.72 21.12 0.66
C ALA A 61 -3.25 22.14 1.72
N ASN A 62 -2.18 21.84 2.45
CA ASN A 62 -1.55 22.79 3.37
C ASN A 62 -0.89 23.95 2.61
N ALA A 63 -0.13 23.66 1.55
CA ALA A 63 0.45 24.69 0.68
C ALA A 63 -0.63 25.60 0.08
N ALA A 64 -1.77 25.03 -0.31
CA ALA A 64 -2.92 25.77 -0.79
C ALA A 64 -3.53 26.71 0.26
N ALA A 65 -3.57 26.30 1.53
CA ALA A 65 -4.04 27.15 2.62
C ALA A 65 -3.13 28.34 2.84
N GLU A 66 -1.81 28.11 2.85
CA GLU A 66 -0.84 29.19 3.01
C GLU A 66 -0.90 30.19 1.85
N GLN A 67 -1.03 29.71 0.61
CA GLN A 67 -1.28 30.59 -0.53
C GLN A 67 -2.62 31.33 -0.43
N GLY A 68 -3.67 30.67 0.07
CA GLY A 68 -4.95 31.30 0.35
C GLY A 68 -4.81 32.48 1.33
N LYS A 69 -4.09 32.31 2.44
CA LYS A 69 -3.84 33.40 3.41
C LYS A 69 -3.14 34.60 2.77
N VAL A 70 -2.13 34.35 1.92
CA VAL A 70 -1.39 35.42 1.21
C VAL A 70 -2.29 36.16 0.21
N HIS A 71 -3.25 35.48 -0.40
CA HIS A 71 -4.18 36.07 -1.38
C HIS A 71 -5.56 36.43 -0.79
N ALA A 72 -5.59 36.85 0.48
CA ALA A 72 -6.80 37.28 1.19
C ALA A 72 -7.92 36.21 1.18
N GLY A 73 -7.57 34.96 1.43
CA GLY A 73 -8.48 33.80 1.52
C GLY A 73 -8.84 33.14 0.19
N LYS A 74 -8.33 33.63 -0.95
CA LYS A 74 -8.69 33.09 -2.27
C LYS A 74 -7.88 31.86 -2.63
N ILE A 75 -8.53 30.69 -2.62
CA ILE A 75 -7.99 29.48 -3.24
C ILE A 75 -8.37 29.47 -4.72
N SER A 76 -7.37 29.42 -5.60
CA SER A 76 -7.64 29.39 -7.04
C SER A 76 -8.24 28.04 -7.46
N LYS A 77 -9.07 28.07 -8.51
CA LYS A 77 -9.62 26.85 -9.14
C LYS A 77 -8.52 25.85 -9.52
N ALA A 78 -7.39 26.33 -10.03
CA ALA A 78 -6.25 25.50 -10.40
C ALA A 78 -5.62 24.78 -9.21
N LEU A 79 -5.53 25.47 -8.07
CA LEU A 79 -5.00 24.92 -6.82
C LEU A 79 -5.94 23.86 -6.24
N ALA A 80 -7.24 24.13 -6.20
CA ALA A 80 -8.25 23.17 -5.75
C ALA A 80 -8.30 21.92 -6.65
N GLU A 81 -8.21 22.08 -7.97
CA GLU A 81 -8.04 20.98 -8.94
C GLU A 81 -6.77 20.17 -8.68
N GLY A 82 -5.67 20.84 -8.32
CA GLY A 82 -4.40 20.20 -7.93
C GLY A 82 -4.56 19.29 -6.71
N ILE A 83 -5.22 19.79 -5.66
CA ILE A 83 -5.54 19.01 -4.46
C ILE A 83 -6.42 17.81 -4.81
N ARG A 84 -7.49 18.01 -5.59
CA ARG A 84 -8.38 16.93 -6.04
C ARG A 84 -7.61 15.81 -6.73
N ARG A 85 -6.73 16.15 -7.67
CA ARG A 85 -5.90 15.17 -8.39
C ARG A 85 -4.94 14.42 -7.46
N ALA A 86 -4.37 15.11 -6.47
CA ALA A 86 -3.50 14.47 -5.49
C ALA A 86 -4.29 13.52 -4.57
N ALA A 87 -5.47 13.93 -4.12
CA ALA A 87 -6.38 13.10 -3.32
C ALA A 87 -6.84 11.85 -4.10
N GLN A 88 -7.13 12.01 -5.39
CA GLN A 88 -7.53 10.90 -6.26
C GLN A 88 -6.41 9.85 -6.35
N LYS A 89 -5.16 10.29 -6.56
CA LYS A 89 -4.00 9.39 -6.57
C LYS A 89 -3.81 8.68 -5.23
N ALA A 90 -4.05 9.37 -4.12
CA ALA A 90 -4.00 8.76 -2.80
C ALA A 90 -5.05 7.64 -2.64
N ALA A 91 -6.28 7.88 -3.07
CA ALA A 91 -7.36 6.89 -3.04
C ALA A 91 -7.08 5.68 -3.94
N GLU A 92 -6.57 5.91 -5.15
CA GLU A 92 -6.16 4.83 -6.06
C GLU A 92 -5.03 3.97 -5.47
N ALA A 93 -4.01 4.62 -4.88
CA ALA A 93 -2.90 3.91 -4.24
C ALA A 93 -3.35 3.12 -2.99
N ALA A 94 -4.26 3.67 -2.17
CA ALA A 94 -4.82 2.97 -1.02
C ALA A 94 -5.63 1.74 -1.43
N ARG A 95 -6.47 1.83 -2.48
CA ARG A 95 -7.19 0.67 -3.03
C ARG A 95 -6.25 -0.42 -3.53
N ARG A 96 -5.14 -0.03 -4.18
CA ARG A 96 -4.10 -1.00 -4.60
C ARG A 96 -3.45 -1.67 -3.40
N PHE A 97 -3.16 -0.91 -2.34
CA PHE A 97 -2.64 -1.48 -1.10
C PHE A 97 -3.63 -2.48 -0.50
N GLU A 98 -4.90 -2.12 -0.34
CA GLU A 98 -5.92 -3.01 0.20
C GLU A 98 -6.03 -4.32 -0.60
N ALA A 99 -6.04 -4.23 -1.93
CA ALA A 99 -6.06 -5.41 -2.79
C ALA A 99 -4.84 -6.33 -2.55
N LYS A 100 -3.64 -5.74 -2.41
CA LYS A 100 -2.41 -6.51 -2.15
C LYS A 100 -2.33 -7.05 -0.72
N ALA A 101 -2.83 -6.31 0.26
CA ALA A 101 -2.95 -6.78 1.63
C ALA A 101 -3.94 -7.95 1.73
N SER A 102 -5.04 -7.91 0.96
CA SER A 102 -6.02 -9.00 0.87
C SER A 102 -5.40 -10.26 0.26
N GLU A 103 -4.68 -10.12 -0.86
CA GLU A 103 -3.90 -11.21 -1.47
C GLU A 103 -2.87 -11.80 -0.49
N SER A 104 -2.13 -10.93 0.21
CA SER A 104 -1.17 -11.35 1.22
C SER A 104 -1.80 -12.08 2.41
N SER A 105 -2.99 -11.64 2.84
CA SER A 105 -3.75 -12.28 3.92
C SER A 105 -4.26 -13.66 3.51
N ALA A 106 -4.77 -13.79 2.27
CA ALA A 106 -5.23 -15.06 1.73
C ALA A 106 -4.11 -16.13 1.61
N LEU A 107 -2.88 -15.69 1.35
CA LEU A 107 -1.69 -16.55 1.23
C LEU A 107 -0.91 -16.72 2.54
N ALA A 108 -1.36 -16.13 3.65
CA ALA A 108 -0.67 -16.22 4.93
C ALA A 108 -1.07 -17.50 5.68
N LEU A 109 -0.05 -18.22 6.16
CA LEU A 109 -0.21 -19.42 7.00
C LEU A 109 0.17 -19.10 8.46
N ASP A 110 -0.44 -19.85 9.38
CA ASP A 110 -0.17 -19.90 10.82
C ASP A 110 0.13 -18.55 11.47
N ALA A 111 1.31 -18.40 12.10
CA ALA A 111 1.72 -17.23 12.88
C ALA A 111 1.82 -15.92 12.08
N SER A 112 1.86 -15.98 10.74
CA SER A 112 1.88 -14.78 9.90
C SER A 112 0.48 -14.28 9.49
N LYS A 113 -0.56 -15.09 9.73
CA LYS A 113 -1.94 -14.79 9.33
C LYS A 113 -2.51 -13.60 10.10
N GLU A 114 -2.28 -13.54 11.40
CA GLU A 114 -2.75 -12.43 12.24
C GLU A 114 -2.14 -11.09 11.78
N ALA A 115 -0.84 -11.06 11.53
CA ALA A 115 -0.16 -9.86 11.06
C ALA A 115 -0.61 -9.44 9.66
N ALA A 116 -0.84 -10.41 8.75
CA ALA A 116 -1.38 -10.12 7.42
C ALA A 116 -2.83 -9.59 7.49
N ASN A 117 -3.65 -10.11 8.40
CA ASN A 117 -5.00 -9.60 8.65
C ASN A 117 -4.98 -8.20 9.24
N ALA A 118 -4.09 -7.90 10.18
CA ALA A 118 -3.91 -6.56 10.72
C ALA A 118 -3.53 -5.55 9.62
N ALA A 119 -2.64 -5.93 8.70
CA ALA A 119 -2.28 -5.11 7.54
C ALA A 119 -3.49 -4.87 6.61
N LEU A 120 -4.33 -5.89 6.38
CA LEU A 120 -5.56 -5.75 5.60
C LEU A 120 -6.56 -4.80 6.28
N GLU A 121 -6.78 -4.93 7.58
CA GLU A 121 -7.71 -4.07 8.32
C GLU A 121 -7.26 -2.61 8.32
N GLU A 122 -5.97 -2.34 8.54
CA GLU A 122 -5.44 -0.99 8.41
C GLU A 122 -5.50 -0.49 6.96
N GLY A 123 -5.36 -1.37 5.97
CA GLY A 123 -5.58 -1.05 4.56
C GLY A 123 -7.00 -0.61 4.25
N ARG A 124 -8.01 -1.30 4.77
CA ARG A 124 -9.42 -0.91 4.65
C ARG A 124 -9.69 0.46 5.27
N LYS A 125 -9.11 0.73 6.44
CA LYS A 125 -9.21 2.05 7.09
C LYS A 125 -8.55 3.14 6.24
N ALA A 126 -7.37 2.86 5.69
CA ALA A 126 -6.66 3.76 4.81
C ALA A 126 -7.47 4.08 3.54
N THR A 127 -8.07 3.06 2.88
CA THR A 127 -8.95 3.26 1.73
C THR A 127 -10.11 4.17 2.09
N LYS A 128 -10.86 3.87 3.15
CA LYS A 128 -12.01 4.68 3.59
C LYS A 128 -11.61 6.15 3.85
N ALA A 129 -10.51 6.37 4.56
CA ALA A 129 -10.02 7.71 4.85
C ALA A 129 -9.62 8.47 3.57
N THR A 130 -8.93 7.81 2.63
CA THR A 130 -8.55 8.44 1.36
C THR A 130 -9.74 8.74 0.44
N GLU A 131 -10.78 7.91 0.44
CA GLU A 131 -12.01 8.14 -0.32
C GLU A 131 -12.82 9.30 0.26
N GLU A 132 -12.90 9.40 1.59
CA GLU A 132 -13.49 10.57 2.24
C GLU A 132 -12.70 11.85 1.91
N ALA A 133 -11.37 11.80 1.99
CA ALA A 133 -10.52 12.93 1.66
C ALA A 133 -10.68 13.38 0.21
N LEU A 134 -10.81 12.44 -0.73
CA LEU A 134 -11.13 12.74 -2.12
C LEU A 134 -12.49 13.44 -2.23
N ARG A 135 -13.53 12.91 -1.59
CA ARG A 135 -14.87 13.52 -1.61
C ARG A 135 -14.84 14.96 -1.09
N ARG A 136 -14.17 15.21 0.03
CA ARG A 136 -14.03 16.58 0.59
C ARG A 136 -13.20 17.49 -0.32
N ALA A 137 -12.16 16.98 -0.98
CA ALA A 137 -11.38 17.74 -1.94
C ALA A 137 -12.19 18.09 -3.21
N GLU A 138 -13.06 17.19 -3.67
CA GLU A 138 -13.99 17.45 -4.77
C GLU A 138 -15.01 18.51 -4.41
N GLU A 139 -15.58 18.42 -3.22
CA GLU A 139 -16.49 19.43 -2.68
C GLU A 139 -15.81 20.79 -2.57
N ALA A 140 -14.62 20.87 -1.98
CA ALA A 140 -13.84 22.09 -1.89
C ALA A 140 -13.55 22.70 -3.27
N ALA A 141 -13.23 21.88 -4.28
CA ALA A 141 -13.01 22.35 -5.63
C ALA A 141 -14.28 22.89 -6.31
N ARG A 142 -15.45 22.31 -6.02
CA ARG A 142 -16.75 22.81 -6.50
C ARG A 142 -17.12 24.13 -5.83
N VAL A 143 -17.06 24.18 -4.50
CA VAL A 143 -17.38 25.37 -3.70
C VAL A 143 -16.46 26.53 -4.07
N ALA A 144 -15.15 26.30 -4.18
CA ALA A 144 -14.20 27.34 -4.60
C ALA A 144 -14.48 27.93 -6.00
N ALA A 145 -15.26 27.24 -6.85
CA ALA A 145 -15.63 27.73 -8.18
C ALA A 145 -16.98 28.48 -8.22
N GLN A 146 -17.83 28.35 -7.19
CA GLN A 146 -19.25 28.74 -7.26
C GLN A 146 -19.76 29.54 -6.06
N SER A 147 -19.00 29.56 -4.95
CA SER A 147 -19.46 30.06 -3.66
C SER A 147 -18.71 31.31 -3.19
N THR A 148 -19.18 31.86 -2.07
CA THR A 148 -18.49 32.94 -1.35
C THR A 148 -17.16 32.45 -0.75
N GLN A 149 -16.31 33.41 -0.37
CA GLN A 149 -15.01 33.12 0.22
C GLN A 149 -15.11 32.29 1.50
N GLU A 150 -16.05 32.62 2.40
CA GLU A 150 -16.21 31.92 3.68
C GLU A 150 -16.58 30.43 3.49
N GLU A 151 -17.50 30.14 2.55
CA GLU A 151 -17.87 28.76 2.21
C GLU A 151 -16.68 28.00 1.61
N ALA A 152 -15.93 28.64 0.71
CA ALA A 152 -14.74 28.05 0.10
C ALA A 152 -13.64 27.75 1.14
N GLU A 153 -13.44 28.63 2.11
CA GLU A 153 -12.49 28.43 3.21
C GLU A 153 -12.90 27.25 4.11
N LYS A 154 -14.19 27.16 4.47
CA LYS A 154 -14.72 26.04 5.26
C LYS A 154 -14.60 24.70 4.52
N ALA A 155 -14.95 24.67 3.25
CA ALA A 155 -14.82 23.47 2.42
C ALA A 155 -13.35 23.05 2.26
N ALA A 156 -12.44 24.01 2.05
CA ALA A 156 -11.01 23.74 1.98
C ALA A 156 -10.42 23.26 3.31
N GLN A 157 -10.88 23.79 4.45
CA GLN A 157 -10.47 23.31 5.78
C GLN A 157 -10.90 21.86 6.00
N SER A 158 -12.17 21.56 5.70
CA SER A 158 -12.73 20.21 5.73
C SER A 158 -11.93 19.23 4.85
N ALA A 159 -11.53 19.65 3.65
CA ALA A 159 -10.66 18.84 2.77
C ALA A 159 -9.26 18.61 3.38
N ARG A 160 -8.65 19.62 4.01
CA ARG A 160 -7.34 19.50 4.67
C ARG A 160 -7.37 18.48 5.80
N GLU A 161 -8.34 18.58 6.69
CA GLU A 161 -8.47 17.68 7.84
C GLU A 161 -8.66 16.23 7.38
N ALA A 162 -9.49 16.01 6.36
CA ALA A 162 -9.69 14.69 5.79
C ALA A 162 -8.41 14.15 5.13
N LEU A 163 -7.65 15.00 4.43
CA LEU A 163 -6.36 14.60 3.82
C LEU A 163 -5.29 14.29 4.87
N GLN A 164 -5.24 15.01 5.98
CA GLN A 164 -4.36 14.71 7.11
C GLN A 164 -4.73 13.35 7.73
N THR A 165 -6.02 13.12 7.95
CA THR A 165 -6.54 11.84 8.45
C THR A 165 -6.19 10.68 7.51
N ALA A 166 -6.30 10.89 6.19
CA ALA A 166 -5.91 9.92 5.17
C ALA A 166 -4.39 9.65 5.19
N ALA A 167 -3.56 10.68 5.37
CA ALA A 167 -2.11 10.52 5.50
C ALA A 167 -1.71 9.72 6.75
N GLU A 168 -2.40 9.92 7.86
CA GLU A 168 -2.20 9.14 9.08
C GLU A 168 -2.65 7.69 8.94
N ALA A 169 -3.84 7.46 8.38
CA ALA A 169 -4.37 6.12 8.16
C ALA A 169 -3.47 5.30 7.22
N THR A 170 -3.03 5.90 6.10
CA THR A 170 -2.09 5.25 5.18
C THR A 170 -0.71 5.01 5.80
N ARG A 171 -0.26 5.86 6.73
CA ARG A 171 0.95 5.60 7.52
C ARG A 171 0.80 4.38 8.42
N LYS A 172 -0.32 4.26 9.15
CA LYS A 172 -0.61 3.10 10.02
C LYS A 172 -0.68 1.80 9.21
N ALA A 173 -1.37 1.84 8.07
CA ALA A 173 -1.39 0.79 7.06
C ALA A 173 0.03 0.37 6.61
N ALA A 174 0.89 1.34 6.28
CA ALA A 174 2.27 1.06 5.90
C ALA A 174 3.11 0.46 7.04
N GLN A 175 2.87 0.86 8.28
CA GLN A 175 3.50 0.25 9.45
C GLN A 175 3.05 -1.20 9.63
N ALA A 176 1.75 -1.46 9.64
CA ALA A 176 1.21 -2.81 9.78
C ALA A 176 1.69 -3.76 8.66
N ALA A 177 1.78 -3.27 7.42
CA ALA A 177 2.31 -4.05 6.31
C ALA A 177 3.82 -4.36 6.46
N ARG A 178 4.62 -3.45 7.04
CA ARG A 178 6.03 -3.71 7.36
C ARG A 178 6.17 -4.71 8.49
N ASP A 179 5.36 -4.60 9.54
CA ASP A 179 5.39 -5.51 10.68
C ASP A 179 5.01 -6.94 10.24
N ALA A 180 4.01 -7.05 9.35
CA ALA A 180 3.64 -8.33 8.73
C ALA A 180 4.78 -8.94 7.89
N ALA A 181 5.51 -8.12 7.13
CA ALA A 181 6.68 -8.57 6.38
C ALA A 181 7.84 -8.98 7.31
N ALA A 182 8.12 -8.19 8.36
CA ALA A 182 9.19 -8.47 9.33
C ALA A 182 8.96 -9.79 10.08
N LYS A 183 7.74 -10.00 10.62
CA LYS A 183 7.38 -11.26 11.28
C LYS A 183 7.54 -12.47 10.36
N ALA A 184 7.24 -12.33 9.08
CA ALA A 184 7.42 -13.41 8.12
C ALA A 184 8.92 -13.76 7.88
N ILE A 185 9.81 -12.77 7.93
CA ILE A 185 11.26 -12.98 7.81
C ILE A 185 11.83 -13.65 9.07
N GLU A 186 11.41 -13.22 10.26
CA GLU A 186 11.84 -13.84 11.53
C GLU A 186 11.45 -15.32 11.60
N GLN A 187 10.23 -15.65 11.18
CA GLN A 187 9.76 -17.04 11.14
C GLN A 187 10.49 -17.89 10.09
N ALA A 188 10.83 -17.30 8.94
CA ALA A 188 11.65 -17.98 7.93
C ALA A 188 13.11 -18.21 8.39
N ARG A 189 13.57 -17.48 9.43
CA ARG A 189 14.91 -17.57 10.02
C ARG A 189 14.96 -18.37 11.32
N GLY A 190 13.97 -19.20 11.64
CA GLY A 190 13.80 -19.92 12.94
C GLY A 190 15.08 -20.47 13.61
N PRO A 191 15.05 -20.78 14.93
CA PRO A 191 16.20 -20.88 15.85
C PRO A 191 17.21 -22.03 15.58
N GLY A 192 17.79 -22.09 14.39
CA GLY A 192 18.70 -23.13 13.91
C GLY A 192 20.11 -22.64 13.59
N SER A 193 20.51 -21.47 14.08
CA SER A 193 21.89 -20.95 13.96
C SER A 193 22.66 -21.03 15.29
N ALA A 194 22.40 -22.07 16.10
CA ALA A 194 23.38 -22.52 17.09
C ALA A 194 24.32 -23.51 16.37
N GLY A 195 25.57 -23.08 16.18
CA GLY A 195 26.59 -23.85 15.47
C GLY A 195 26.81 -25.26 16.04
N PRO A 196 27.46 -26.15 15.27
CA PRO A 196 27.73 -27.51 15.72
C PRO A 196 28.48 -27.48 17.06
N GLN A 197 27.85 -28.00 18.11
CA GLN A 197 28.55 -28.34 19.34
C GLN A 197 29.53 -29.45 18.98
N SER A 198 30.82 -29.11 18.99
CA SER A 198 31.90 -30.08 18.93
C SER A 198 31.70 -31.15 20.02
N PRO A 199 31.75 -32.45 19.70
CA PRO A 199 31.80 -33.47 20.73
C PRO A 199 33.17 -33.39 21.41
N GLY A 200 33.18 -32.86 22.63
CA GLY A 200 34.35 -32.80 23.49
C GLY A 200 34.54 -34.12 24.24
N LYS A 201 35.50 -34.90 23.74
CA LYS A 201 36.33 -35.95 24.39
C LYS A 201 35.65 -37.11 25.11
#